data_AF-A0A5E3WMI0-F1
#
_entry.id   AF-A0A5E3WMI0-F1
#
_cell.length_a   1.000
_cell.length_b   1.000
_cell.length_c   1.000
_cell.angle_alpha   90.00
_cell.angle_beta   90.00
_cell.angle_gamma   90.00
#
_symmetry.space_group_name_H-M   'P 1'
#
loop_
_entity.id
_entity.type
_entity.pdbx_description
1 polymer ?
#
loop_
_entity_poly.entity_id
_entity_poly.type
_entity_poly.pdbx_seq_one_letter_code
_entity_poly.pdbx_strand_id
1 'polypeptide(L)'
;MATTKRVPSKVQAAQIGRASDLYINREDSQTRWNDVITQAGELPSLRSLHLSRQFFQQTPSSRLVVKAPNLEHLCVDCYATVSAPALRSIKFTNIPPNFPQLLKATLNSCSELEDVDIVAPECNSVMTWKGTYACLPDSKIQSLNLTFCGWNAFPRLSAIVLPHLARLTTNVPARIISSVLTDLSVEGEIQDVLVMLRGMLALETLHIGSRTFTKALREVTHLIVLPRCHTIHYRGLLDACLVKLLENVTVPRLSYLQLHSDMDALRNGGSYGAAIEGHGPSPGVGFEAHVRDLGKISSSLQTIASAPAHLSITCKRDSPASFTEFQFAVQDAFAKAQAKPGLCVSATTVEGAHDQPRSVFSHMLQLCAWGSIATVELSLLPPTPAAEGYLCTDPLHAEDEGNRALLAQNLMRMTGVQSLTVNLAKATSDQGLALLRSLSGLQGAWPRLERVCIRRPHEECTSLVHDSNSRSQWLDELHILVRRRQVVCFADNGETVEVTLQCQLFGKGIKS
;
A
#
# COMPACT_ATOMS: atom_id res chain seq x y z
N MET A 1 24.29 11.61 24.77
CA MET A 1 25.46 12.46 25.09
C MET A 1 26.04 12.99 23.79
N ALA A 2 26.13 14.32 23.61
CA ALA A 2 26.77 14.90 22.42
C ALA A 2 28.28 14.99 22.65
N THR A 3 29.07 14.22 21.90
CA THR A 3 30.53 14.18 22.07
C THR A 3 31.20 15.29 21.26
N THR A 4 31.64 16.34 21.95
CA THR A 4 32.42 17.45 21.36
C THR A 4 33.86 17.03 21.02
N LYS A 5 34.37 17.61 19.92
CA LYS A 5 35.58 17.25 19.13
C LYS A 5 36.97 17.25 19.83
N ARG A 6 37.07 17.19 21.17
CA ARG A 6 38.37 17.35 21.88
C ARG A 6 38.58 16.46 23.11
N VAL A 7 37.75 15.42 23.30
CA VAL A 7 37.88 14.55 24.48
C VAL A 7 38.80 13.37 24.13
N PRO A 8 39.88 13.09 24.90
CA PRO A 8 40.73 11.94 24.67
C PRO A 8 39.92 10.62 24.70
N SER A 9 40.28 9.64 23.87
CA SER A 9 39.58 8.36 23.76
C SER A 9 39.39 7.65 25.11
N LYS A 10 40.38 7.72 26.01
CA LYS A 10 40.28 7.18 27.38
C LYS A 10 39.19 7.85 28.21
N VAL A 11 39.00 9.17 28.07
CA VAL A 11 37.97 9.92 28.79
C VAL A 11 36.59 9.64 28.19
N GLN A 12 36.51 9.51 26.86
CA GLN A 12 35.29 9.06 26.19
C GLN A 12 34.89 7.65 26.62
N ALA A 13 35.85 6.71 26.68
CA ALA A 13 35.63 5.34 27.13
C ALA A 13 35.11 5.29 28.58
N ALA A 14 35.70 6.07 29.49
CA ALA A 14 35.23 6.17 30.88
C ALA A 14 33.82 6.76 30.99
N GLN A 15 33.45 7.71 30.13
CA GLN A 15 32.09 8.26 30.06
C GLN A 15 31.08 7.24 29.52
N ILE A 16 31.46 6.48 28.48
CA ILE A 16 30.63 5.40 27.92
C ILE A 16 30.36 4.31 28.96
N GLY A 17 31.35 3.96 29.79
CA GLY A 17 31.18 2.97 30.87
C GLY A 17 30.06 3.32 31.88
N ARG A 18 29.65 4.60 31.96
CA ARG A 18 28.57 5.08 32.83
C ARG A 18 27.27 5.41 32.08
N ALA A 19 27.28 5.33 30.75
CA ALA A 19 26.12 5.69 29.95
C ALA A 19 25.09 4.55 29.96
N SER A 20 23.81 4.90 30.12
CA SER A 20 22.69 3.97 29.89
C SER A 20 22.41 3.78 28.40
N ASP A 21 22.54 4.85 27.63
CA ASP A 21 22.20 4.88 26.22
C ASP A 21 23.28 5.60 25.42
N LEU A 22 23.71 4.97 24.32
CA LEU A 22 24.72 5.50 23.43
C LEU A 22 24.22 5.49 21.99
N TYR A 23 24.18 6.67 21.36
CA TYR A 23 23.78 6.86 19.97
C TYR A 23 24.92 7.50 19.19
N ILE A 24 25.42 6.78 18.19
CA ILE A 24 26.50 7.21 17.30
C ILE A 24 26.01 7.06 15.86
N ASN A 25 25.64 8.19 15.26
CA ASN A 25 25.03 8.27 13.93
C ASN A 25 25.96 8.87 12.86
N ARG A 26 27.16 9.31 13.25
CA ARG A 26 28.15 9.88 12.36
C ARG A 26 29.53 9.40 12.76
N GLU A 27 30.32 9.02 11.77
CA GLU A 27 31.74 8.84 11.96
C GLU A 27 32.41 10.21 11.89
N ASP A 28 33.33 10.48 12.81
CA ASP A 28 34.24 11.62 12.68
C ASP A 28 35.63 11.05 12.35
N SER A 29 36.42 11.77 11.56
CA SER A 29 37.73 11.30 11.09
C SER A 29 38.78 11.15 12.21
N GLN A 30 38.47 11.57 13.44
CA GLN A 30 39.39 11.62 14.57
C GLN A 30 39.07 10.56 15.65
N THR A 31 37.83 10.07 15.70
CA THR A 31 37.29 9.18 16.73
C THR A 31 36.92 7.84 16.11
N ARG A 32 37.77 6.85 16.37
CA ARG A 32 37.50 5.46 16.02
C ARG A 32 36.57 4.84 17.05
N TRP A 33 35.26 5.01 16.87
CA TRP A 33 34.26 4.56 17.84
C TRP A 33 34.36 3.07 18.21
N ASN A 34 34.72 2.21 17.25
CA ASN A 34 34.94 0.78 17.53
C ASN A 34 36.06 0.57 18.57
N ASP A 35 37.16 1.32 18.45
CA ASP A 35 38.27 1.28 19.41
C ASP A 35 37.83 1.80 20.77
N VAL A 36 37.14 2.94 20.80
CA VAL A 36 36.70 3.59 22.04
C VAL A 36 35.76 2.67 22.84
N ILE A 37 34.76 2.07 22.17
CA ILE A 37 33.80 1.15 22.81
C ILE A 37 34.51 -0.13 23.27
N THR A 38 35.38 -0.70 22.43
CA THR A 38 36.13 -1.92 22.79
C THR A 38 37.09 -1.68 23.95
N GLN A 39 37.74 -0.51 24.00
CA GLN A 39 38.63 -0.11 25.10
C GLN A 39 37.89 0.19 26.41
N ALA A 40 36.62 0.59 26.34
CA ALA A 40 35.79 0.81 27.54
C ALA A 40 35.55 -0.49 28.33
N GLY A 41 35.75 -1.65 27.71
CA GLY A 41 35.68 -2.95 28.37
C GLY A 41 34.24 -3.37 28.65
N GLU A 42 33.95 -3.71 29.91
CA GLU A 42 32.58 -4.05 30.33
C GLU A 42 31.74 -2.80 30.54
N LEU A 43 30.53 -2.81 29.99
CA LEU A 43 29.58 -1.70 29.97
C LEU A 43 28.33 -2.09 30.78
N PRO A 44 28.41 -2.19 32.12
CA PRO A 44 27.33 -2.72 32.94
C PRO A 44 26.10 -1.82 33.02
N SER A 45 26.25 -0.52 32.76
CA SER A 45 25.12 0.43 32.80
C SER A 45 24.36 0.52 31.47
N LEU A 46 24.96 0.04 30.38
CA LEU A 46 24.47 0.26 29.02
C LEU A 46 23.27 -0.66 28.71
N ARG A 47 22.13 -0.04 28.40
CA ARG A 47 20.87 -0.67 27.98
C ARG A 47 20.62 -0.55 26.49
N SER A 48 21.04 0.57 25.87
CA SER A 48 20.85 0.80 24.44
C SER A 48 22.15 1.23 23.76
N LEU A 49 22.50 0.57 22.67
CA LEU A 49 23.62 0.95 21.81
C LEU A 49 23.16 1.06 20.36
N HIS A 50 23.25 2.26 19.79
CA HIS A 50 22.87 2.52 18.41
C HIS A 50 24.06 3.03 17.60
N LEU A 51 24.57 2.19 16.70
CA LEU A 51 25.62 2.50 15.74
C LEU A 51 25.01 2.49 14.34
N SER A 52 24.85 3.68 13.74
CA SER A 52 24.22 3.87 12.42
C SER A 52 24.97 4.92 11.60
N ARG A 53 26.26 4.71 11.39
CA ARG A 53 27.15 5.65 10.71
C ARG A 53 26.94 5.53 9.20
N GLN A 54 26.19 6.47 8.64
CA GLN A 54 26.11 6.65 7.19
C GLN A 54 27.55 6.91 6.68
N PHE A 55 28.01 6.14 5.69
CA PHE A 55 29.35 6.20 5.09
C PHE A 55 30.51 5.52 5.84
N PHE A 56 30.23 4.54 6.70
CA PHE A 56 31.26 3.61 7.20
C PHE A 56 31.80 2.71 6.07
N GLN A 57 32.56 3.28 5.14
CA GLN A 57 33.02 2.58 3.93
C GLN A 57 34.51 2.78 3.63
N GLN A 58 35.28 3.50 4.44
CA GLN A 58 36.61 3.97 3.97
C GLN A 58 37.82 3.71 4.87
N THR A 59 37.68 3.07 6.04
CA THR A 59 38.86 2.66 6.82
C THR A 59 38.69 1.27 7.40
N PRO A 60 39.76 0.44 7.46
CA PRO A 60 39.75 -0.79 8.23
C PRO A 60 39.60 -0.44 9.71
N SER A 61 38.37 -0.35 10.18
CA SER A 61 38.05 -0.23 11.58
C SER A 61 38.42 -1.53 12.30
N SER A 62 38.91 -1.42 13.53
CA SER A 62 39.03 -2.57 14.42
C SER A 62 37.69 -3.28 14.61
N ARG A 63 37.77 -4.57 14.92
CA ARG A 63 36.62 -5.39 15.32
C ARG A 63 35.96 -4.78 16.55
N LEU A 64 34.67 -4.49 16.47
CA LEU A 64 33.90 -4.01 17.61
C LEU A 64 33.66 -5.17 18.58
N VAL A 65 33.97 -4.99 19.87
CA VAL A 65 33.62 -5.94 20.94
C VAL A 65 32.71 -5.22 21.93
N VAL A 66 31.47 -5.71 22.05
CA VAL A 66 30.47 -5.17 22.98
C VAL A 66 30.28 -6.17 24.11
N LYS A 67 30.75 -5.82 25.31
CA LYS A 67 30.52 -6.57 26.55
C LYS A 67 29.59 -5.77 27.44
N ALA A 68 28.29 -6.01 27.33
CA ALA A 68 27.29 -5.19 28.00
C ALA A 68 26.19 -6.10 28.58
N PRO A 69 26.32 -6.54 29.85
CA PRO A 69 25.45 -7.58 30.42
C PRO A 69 23.97 -7.19 30.46
N ASN A 70 23.68 -5.90 30.61
CA ASN A 70 22.33 -5.35 30.72
C ASN A 70 21.85 -4.68 29.42
N LEU A 71 22.53 -4.91 28.29
CA LEU A 71 22.15 -4.34 27.01
C LEU A 71 20.88 -5.02 26.50
N GLU A 72 19.83 -4.23 26.28
CA GLU A 72 18.51 -4.68 25.83
C GLU A 72 18.34 -4.45 24.31
N HIS A 73 18.92 -3.36 23.78
CA HIS A 73 18.79 -2.96 22.38
C HIS A 73 20.14 -2.68 21.71
N LEU A 74 20.38 -3.28 20.55
CA LEU A 74 21.61 -3.09 19.78
C LEU A 74 21.32 -2.81 18.30
N CYS A 75 21.82 -1.69 17.77
CA CYS A 75 21.91 -1.44 16.34
C CYS A 75 23.39 -1.37 15.93
N VAL A 76 23.78 -2.16 14.93
CA VAL A 76 25.15 -2.28 14.44
C VAL A 76 25.23 -2.15 12.92
N ASP A 77 26.20 -1.36 12.47
CA ASP A 77 26.53 -1.06 11.07
C ASP A 77 27.85 -1.71 10.63
N CYS A 78 28.42 -2.60 11.45
CA CYS A 78 29.72 -3.23 11.22
C CYS A 78 29.80 -4.62 11.86
N TYR A 79 30.92 -5.31 11.63
CA TYR A 79 31.19 -6.59 12.29
C TYR A 79 31.45 -6.37 13.79
N ALA A 80 30.60 -6.97 14.62
CA ALA A 80 30.66 -6.87 16.08
C ALA A 80 30.78 -8.24 16.74
N THR A 81 31.28 -8.29 17.96
CA THR A 81 31.16 -9.49 18.83
C THR A 81 30.42 -9.08 20.06
N VAL A 82 29.27 -9.72 20.28
CA VAL A 82 28.28 -9.29 21.25
C VAL A 82 28.19 -10.30 22.37
N SER A 83 28.50 -9.83 23.58
CA SER A 83 28.30 -10.54 24.84
C SER A 83 27.30 -9.73 25.67
N ALA A 84 26.01 -9.97 25.41
CA ALA A 84 24.88 -9.26 25.99
C ALA A 84 23.73 -10.25 26.27
N PRO A 85 23.77 -10.98 27.39
CA PRO A 85 22.75 -11.99 27.72
C PRO A 85 21.33 -11.42 27.85
N ALA A 86 21.18 -10.16 28.25
CA ALA A 86 19.88 -9.48 28.36
C ALA A 86 19.36 -8.90 27.02
N LEU A 87 20.04 -9.16 25.89
CA LEU A 87 19.71 -8.55 24.61
C LEU A 87 18.37 -9.09 24.09
N ARG A 88 17.42 -8.17 23.88
CA ARG A 88 16.06 -8.47 23.38
C ARG A 88 15.89 -8.11 21.92
N SER A 89 16.59 -7.08 21.45
CA SER A 89 16.45 -6.57 20.09
C SER A 89 17.80 -6.28 19.45
N ILE A 90 17.98 -6.75 18.22
CA ILE A 90 19.15 -6.44 17.41
C ILE A 90 18.79 -5.99 16.00
N LYS A 91 19.48 -4.96 15.52
CA LYS A 91 19.40 -4.44 14.15
C LYS A 91 20.77 -4.44 13.49
N PHE A 92 20.87 -5.05 12.32
CA PHE A 92 22.04 -5.01 11.44
C PHE A 92 21.73 -4.11 10.24
N THR A 93 22.44 -3.00 10.08
CA THR A 93 22.25 -2.06 8.94
C THR A 93 23.29 -2.23 7.84
N ASN A 94 24.28 -3.09 8.06
CA ASN A 94 25.30 -3.45 7.10
C ASN A 94 25.77 -4.88 7.40
N ILE A 95 25.90 -5.72 6.39
CA ILE A 95 26.22 -7.13 6.56
C ILE A 95 27.60 -7.46 5.97
N PRO A 96 28.59 -7.81 6.82
CA PRO A 96 29.91 -8.21 6.33
C PRO A 96 29.87 -9.57 5.61
N PRO A 97 30.90 -9.94 4.83
CA PRO A 97 30.96 -11.24 4.15
C PRO A 97 30.74 -12.46 5.09
N ASN A 98 31.23 -12.39 6.33
CA ASN A 98 31.07 -13.44 7.34
C ASN A 98 29.81 -13.29 8.21
N PHE A 99 28.82 -12.50 7.76
CA PHE A 99 27.60 -12.21 8.51
C PHE A 99 26.83 -13.45 9.01
N PRO A 100 26.68 -14.56 8.25
CA PRO A 100 25.99 -15.74 8.75
C PRO A 100 26.59 -16.31 10.04
N GLN A 101 27.92 -16.33 10.14
CA GLN A 101 28.61 -16.80 11.35
C GLN A 101 28.38 -15.86 12.54
N LEU A 102 28.35 -14.55 12.27
CA LEU A 102 28.04 -13.53 13.27
C LEU A 102 26.61 -13.66 13.79
N LEU A 103 25.63 -13.80 12.89
CA LEU A 103 24.23 -13.98 13.26
C LEU A 103 24.06 -15.23 14.12
N LYS A 104 24.61 -16.37 13.68
CA LYS A 104 24.56 -17.62 14.46
C LYS A 104 25.18 -17.48 15.85
N ALA A 105 26.35 -16.83 15.95
CA ALA A 105 27.00 -16.60 17.22
C ALA A 105 26.14 -15.73 18.16
N THR A 106 25.48 -14.72 17.60
CA THR A 106 24.61 -13.80 18.36
C THR A 106 23.34 -14.49 18.85
N LEU A 107 22.69 -15.27 17.98
CA LEU A 107 21.50 -16.06 18.34
C LEU A 107 21.82 -17.08 19.44
N ASN A 108 23.03 -17.66 19.42
CA ASN A 108 23.46 -18.61 20.44
C ASN A 108 23.86 -17.94 21.77
N SER A 109 24.41 -16.72 21.73
CA SER A 109 24.88 -16.02 22.93
C SER A 109 23.80 -15.22 23.66
N CYS A 110 22.73 -14.84 22.95
CA CYS A 110 21.67 -13.97 23.46
C CYS A 110 20.35 -14.77 23.57
N SER A 111 20.14 -15.47 24.68
CA SER A 111 18.99 -16.38 24.86
C SER A 111 17.63 -15.68 24.89
N GLU A 112 17.63 -14.39 25.23
CA GLU A 112 16.43 -13.54 25.34
C GLU A 112 16.14 -12.74 24.07
N LEU A 113 16.84 -13.02 22.96
CA LEU A 113 16.71 -12.27 21.72
C LEU A 113 15.38 -12.59 21.02
N GLU A 114 14.49 -11.60 20.96
CA GLU A 114 13.12 -11.71 20.43
C GLU A 114 12.94 -10.95 19.10
N ASP A 115 13.60 -9.81 18.93
CA ASP A 115 13.46 -8.96 17.74
C ASP A 115 14.77 -8.94 16.93
N VAL A 116 14.71 -9.32 15.65
CA VAL A 116 15.85 -9.32 14.74
C VAL A 116 15.51 -8.54 13.47
N ASP A 117 16.28 -7.49 13.20
CA ASP A 117 16.15 -6.64 12.01
C ASP A 117 17.43 -6.71 11.18
N ILE A 118 17.34 -7.17 9.94
CA ILE A 118 18.47 -7.28 8.99
C ILE A 118 18.15 -6.40 7.79
N VAL A 119 18.79 -5.23 7.74
CA VAL A 119 18.64 -4.23 6.69
C VAL A 119 19.95 -4.13 5.90
N ALA A 120 19.98 -4.78 4.74
CA ALA A 120 21.13 -4.89 3.87
C ALA A 120 20.79 -4.50 2.41
N PRO A 121 20.39 -3.23 2.18
CA PRO A 121 19.90 -2.77 0.87
C PRO A 121 20.96 -2.80 -0.24
N GLU A 122 22.23 -2.97 0.11
CA GLU A 122 23.35 -3.08 -0.83
C GLU A 122 23.79 -4.55 -1.07
N CYS A 123 23.33 -5.50 -0.27
CA CYS A 123 23.77 -6.89 -0.37
C CYS A 123 22.90 -7.70 -1.33
N ASN A 124 23.50 -8.20 -2.40
CA ASN A 124 22.91 -9.10 -3.39
C ASN A 124 23.55 -10.51 -3.38
N SER A 125 24.35 -10.84 -2.35
CA SER A 125 25.07 -12.11 -2.25
C SER A 125 24.15 -13.29 -1.92
N VAL A 126 24.01 -14.22 -2.87
CA VAL A 126 23.25 -15.48 -2.69
C VAL A 126 23.79 -16.32 -1.53
N MET A 127 25.11 -16.37 -1.35
CA MET A 127 25.74 -17.14 -0.28
C MET A 127 25.44 -16.54 1.09
N THR A 128 25.47 -15.21 1.19
CA THR A 128 25.13 -14.50 2.43
C THR A 128 23.65 -14.72 2.78
N TRP A 129 22.75 -14.63 1.80
CA TRP A 129 21.33 -14.93 1.99
C TRP A 129 21.10 -16.37 2.47
N LYS A 130 21.63 -17.37 1.74
CA LYS A 130 21.53 -18.79 2.12
C LYS A 130 22.04 -19.06 3.53
N GLY A 131 23.21 -18.51 3.86
CA GLY A 131 23.80 -18.65 5.19
C GLY A 131 22.95 -18.00 6.27
N THR A 132 22.44 -16.79 6.03
CA THR A 132 21.57 -16.06 6.96
C THR A 132 20.30 -16.86 7.25
N TYR A 133 19.62 -17.32 6.20
CA TYR A 133 18.39 -18.10 6.32
C TYR A 133 18.61 -19.43 7.07
N ALA A 134 19.75 -20.09 6.87
CA ALA A 134 20.12 -21.31 7.56
C ALA A 134 20.45 -21.12 9.06
N CYS A 135 20.63 -19.88 9.54
CA CYS A 135 20.89 -19.59 10.95
C CYS A 135 19.61 -19.35 11.76
N LEU A 136 18.48 -19.11 11.11
CA LEU A 136 17.21 -18.79 11.75
C LEU A 136 16.49 -19.96 12.44
N PRO A 137 16.57 -21.23 11.96
CA PRO A 137 15.90 -22.35 12.62
C PRO A 137 16.22 -22.45 14.11
N ASP A 138 15.26 -22.95 14.89
CA ASP A 138 15.33 -23.14 16.35
C ASP A 138 15.47 -21.86 17.19
N SER A 139 15.45 -20.68 16.55
CA SER A 139 15.47 -19.40 17.26
C SER A 139 14.13 -19.11 17.94
N LYS A 140 14.18 -18.33 19.02
CA LYS A 140 13.01 -17.84 19.77
C LYS A 140 12.49 -16.48 19.27
N ILE A 141 12.86 -16.11 18.05
CA ILE A 141 12.54 -14.81 17.47
C ILE A 141 11.01 -14.67 17.36
N GLN A 142 10.49 -13.56 17.88
CA GLN A 142 9.09 -13.16 17.80
C GLN A 142 8.85 -12.16 16.68
N SER A 143 9.84 -11.34 16.33
CA SER A 143 9.75 -10.36 15.24
C SER A 143 10.98 -10.43 14.34
N LEU A 144 10.76 -10.63 13.04
CA LEU A 144 11.82 -10.73 12.06
C LEU A 144 11.59 -9.75 10.90
N ASN A 145 12.59 -8.90 10.63
CA ASN A 145 12.64 -8.08 9.43
C ASN A 145 13.86 -8.47 8.56
N LEU A 146 13.61 -8.79 7.29
CA LEU A 146 14.62 -9.19 6.30
C LEU A 146 14.52 -8.29 5.07
N THR A 147 15.48 -7.40 4.91
CA THR A 147 15.57 -6.50 3.76
C THR A 147 16.92 -6.65 3.07
N PHE A 148 16.95 -7.19 1.85
CA PHE A 148 18.18 -7.32 1.04
C PHE A 148 18.02 -6.65 -0.33
N CYS A 149 19.14 -6.42 -1.02
CA CYS A 149 19.16 -6.09 -2.45
C CYS A 149 18.92 -7.34 -3.30
N GLY A 150 18.35 -7.19 -4.50
CA GLY A 150 18.24 -8.32 -5.45
C GLY A 150 17.21 -9.39 -5.05
N TRP A 151 16.08 -8.97 -4.49
CA TRP A 151 14.95 -9.81 -4.07
C TRP A 151 14.51 -10.87 -5.09
N ASN A 152 14.62 -10.59 -6.39
CA ASN A 152 14.27 -11.52 -7.48
C ASN A 152 15.41 -12.45 -7.92
N ALA A 153 16.65 -12.19 -7.50
CA ALA A 153 17.84 -12.95 -7.88
C ALA A 153 18.13 -14.12 -6.93
N PHE A 154 17.57 -14.08 -5.71
CA PHE A 154 17.80 -15.14 -4.74
C PHE A 154 17.06 -16.43 -5.11
N PRO A 155 17.71 -17.59 -4.91
CA PRO A 155 17.07 -18.87 -5.15
C PRO A 155 16.01 -19.14 -4.08
N ARG A 156 14.97 -19.88 -4.45
CA ARG A 156 13.99 -20.39 -3.49
C ARG A 156 14.66 -21.38 -2.54
N LEU A 157 14.45 -21.20 -1.24
CA LEU A 157 14.97 -22.07 -0.19
C LEU A 157 13.87 -22.98 0.36
N SER A 158 14.26 -24.03 1.08
CA SER A 158 13.32 -24.90 1.80
C SER A 158 12.58 -24.12 2.87
N ALA A 159 11.33 -24.51 3.16
CA ALA A 159 10.59 -23.87 4.24
C ALA A 159 11.25 -24.15 5.60
N ILE A 160 11.22 -23.16 6.50
CA ILE A 160 11.64 -23.31 7.90
C ILE A 160 10.45 -22.98 8.82
N VAL A 161 10.46 -23.54 10.02
CA VAL A 161 9.41 -23.30 11.03
C VAL A 161 9.99 -22.43 12.13
N LEU A 162 9.35 -21.30 12.42
CA LEU A 162 9.68 -20.42 13.55
C LEU A 162 8.46 -20.32 14.47
N PRO A 163 8.33 -21.21 15.48
CA PRO A 163 7.08 -21.41 16.20
C PRO A 163 6.66 -20.22 17.10
N HIS A 164 7.60 -19.32 17.40
CA HIS A 164 7.37 -18.14 18.23
C HIS A 164 7.18 -16.85 17.40
N LEU A 165 7.32 -16.93 16.08
CA LEU A 165 7.33 -15.75 15.22
C LEU A 165 5.92 -15.16 15.10
N ALA A 166 5.70 -14.00 15.72
CA ALA A 166 4.45 -13.26 15.67
C ALA A 166 4.40 -12.26 14.50
N ARG A 167 5.55 -11.71 14.09
CA ARG A 167 5.65 -10.68 13.04
C ARG A 167 6.76 -10.99 12.05
N LEU A 168 6.45 -10.93 10.75
CA LEU A 168 7.43 -11.11 9.67
C LEU A 168 7.32 -9.98 8.67
N THR A 169 8.43 -9.29 8.41
CA THR A 169 8.61 -8.42 7.25
C THR A 169 9.74 -8.97 6.40
N THR A 170 9.51 -9.23 5.12
CA THR A 170 10.56 -9.74 4.22
C THR A 170 10.39 -9.23 2.81
N ASN A 171 11.49 -8.79 2.18
CA ASN A 171 11.52 -8.53 0.74
C ASN A 171 12.25 -9.61 -0.06
N VAL A 172 12.69 -10.69 0.59
CA VAL A 172 13.41 -11.80 -0.04
C VAL A 172 12.59 -13.09 0.01
N PRO A 173 12.90 -14.07 -0.87
CA PRO A 173 12.25 -15.38 -0.87
C PRO A 173 12.51 -16.18 0.42
N ALA A 174 11.73 -15.92 1.46
CA ALA A 174 11.86 -16.52 2.79
C ALA A 174 10.62 -17.34 3.13
N ARG A 175 10.64 -18.67 2.93
CA ARG A 175 9.50 -19.55 3.21
C ARG A 175 9.42 -19.88 4.70
N ILE A 176 8.99 -18.92 5.49
CA ILE A 176 8.90 -19.06 6.95
C ILE A 176 7.46 -19.42 7.33
N ILE A 177 7.32 -20.47 8.13
CA ILE A 177 6.02 -20.94 8.63
C ILE A 177 5.97 -20.70 10.14
N SER A 178 4.88 -20.06 10.59
CA SER A 178 4.59 -19.86 12.01
C SER A 178 3.07 -19.88 12.23
N SER A 179 2.63 -20.67 13.21
CA SER A 179 1.22 -20.81 13.57
C SER A 179 0.69 -19.66 14.44
N VAL A 180 1.58 -18.86 15.05
CA VAL A 180 1.24 -17.73 15.92
C VAL A 180 1.45 -16.38 15.24
N LEU A 181 1.80 -16.38 13.96
CA LEU A 181 2.06 -15.17 13.19
C LEU A 181 0.77 -14.38 12.97
N THR A 182 0.77 -13.13 13.40
CA THR A 182 -0.36 -12.20 13.37
C THR A 182 -0.20 -11.15 12.26
N ASP A 183 1.04 -10.73 11.97
CA ASP A 183 1.34 -9.75 10.93
C ASP A 183 2.38 -10.27 9.92
N LEU A 184 2.00 -10.35 8.65
CA LEU A 184 2.88 -10.68 7.54
C LEU A 184 3.00 -9.49 6.59
N SER A 185 4.21 -9.00 6.35
CA SER A 185 4.54 -8.07 5.27
C SER A 185 5.55 -8.70 4.33
N VAL A 186 5.17 -8.91 3.07
CA VAL A 186 6.00 -9.64 2.11
C VAL A 186 6.08 -8.92 0.76
N GLU A 187 7.29 -8.87 0.23
CA GLU A 187 7.57 -8.63 -1.18
C GLU A 187 8.29 -9.85 -1.74
N GLY A 188 7.82 -10.40 -2.86
CA GLY A 188 8.46 -11.56 -3.45
C GLY A 188 7.58 -12.32 -4.44
N GLU A 189 7.91 -13.58 -4.67
CA GLU A 189 7.15 -14.39 -5.60
C GLU A 189 5.81 -14.83 -4.99
N ILE A 190 4.69 -14.59 -5.69
CA ILE A 190 3.35 -14.88 -5.20
C ILE A 190 3.17 -16.36 -4.78
N GLN A 191 3.87 -17.28 -5.46
CA GLN A 191 3.85 -18.69 -5.12
C GLN A 191 4.43 -18.96 -3.73
N ASP A 192 5.49 -18.26 -3.34
CA ASP A 192 6.10 -18.40 -2.02
C ASP A 192 5.21 -17.79 -0.93
N VAL A 193 4.55 -16.67 -1.25
CA VAL A 193 3.52 -16.07 -0.38
C VAL A 193 2.39 -17.07 -0.12
N LEU A 194 1.82 -17.67 -1.16
CA LEU A 194 0.75 -18.67 -1.01
C LEU A 194 1.20 -19.90 -0.20
N VAL A 195 2.45 -20.34 -0.34
CA VAL A 195 3.00 -21.44 0.47
C VAL A 195 3.08 -21.04 1.95
N MET A 196 3.54 -19.82 2.25
CA MET A 196 3.62 -19.32 3.62
C MET A 196 2.24 -19.23 4.28
N LEU A 197 1.26 -18.66 3.57
CA LEU A 197 -0.10 -18.44 4.09
C LEU A 197 -0.79 -19.74 4.55
N ARG A 198 -0.43 -20.90 3.98
CA ARG A 198 -0.99 -22.21 4.38
C ARG A 198 -0.74 -22.55 5.85
N GLY A 199 0.33 -22.04 6.45
CA GLY A 199 0.69 -22.32 7.84
C GLY A 199 0.27 -21.25 8.85
N MET A 200 -0.38 -20.17 8.42
CA MET A 200 -0.58 -18.95 9.21
C MET A 200 -2.03 -18.77 9.65
N LEU A 201 -2.53 -19.66 10.50
CA LEU A 201 -3.92 -19.64 10.97
C LEU A 201 -4.23 -18.46 11.92
N ALA A 202 -3.21 -17.91 12.57
CA ALA A 202 -3.32 -16.76 13.46
C ALA A 202 -3.23 -15.40 12.75
N LEU A 203 -3.03 -15.38 11.43
CA LEU A 203 -2.80 -14.15 10.67
C LEU A 203 -3.99 -13.20 10.80
N GLU A 204 -3.73 -11.96 11.21
CA GLU A 204 -4.72 -10.89 11.37
C GLU A 204 -4.57 -9.84 10.25
N THR A 205 -3.31 -9.53 9.90
CA THR A 205 -2.96 -8.54 8.88
C THR A 205 -2.00 -9.11 7.83
N LEU A 206 -2.38 -8.98 6.55
CA LEU A 206 -1.53 -9.34 5.40
C LEU A 206 -1.17 -8.10 4.57
N HIS A 207 0.11 -7.79 4.47
CA HIS A 207 0.65 -6.79 3.57
C HIS A 207 1.45 -7.45 2.45
N ILE A 208 1.08 -7.16 1.20
CA ILE A 208 1.78 -7.59 -0.01
C ILE A 208 2.30 -6.33 -0.69
N GLY A 209 3.62 -6.20 -0.80
CA GLY A 209 4.28 -5.00 -1.32
C GLY A 209 4.47 -5.00 -2.83
N SER A 210 4.95 -3.86 -3.36
CA SER A 210 4.90 -3.51 -4.80
C SER A 210 5.84 -4.31 -5.68
N ARG A 211 6.77 -5.04 -5.08
CA ARG A 211 7.74 -5.90 -5.75
C ARG A 211 7.30 -7.36 -5.78
N THR A 212 5.99 -7.59 -5.69
CA THR A 212 5.42 -8.94 -5.82
C THR A 212 5.34 -9.34 -7.30
N PHE A 213 5.72 -10.58 -7.62
CA PHE A 213 5.83 -11.04 -9.01
C PHE A 213 5.49 -12.52 -9.16
N THR A 214 5.41 -13.00 -10.40
CA THR A 214 5.22 -14.41 -10.75
C THR A 214 6.18 -14.82 -11.87
N LYS A 215 7.03 -15.84 -11.66
CA LYS A 215 7.95 -16.35 -12.72
C LYS A 215 7.35 -17.49 -13.53
N ALA A 216 6.51 -18.33 -12.92
CA ALA A 216 5.83 -19.42 -13.59
C ALA A 216 4.52 -19.71 -12.88
N LEU A 217 3.41 -19.70 -13.63
CA LEU A 217 2.10 -20.04 -13.09
C LEU A 217 2.01 -21.56 -12.93
N ARG A 218 2.54 -22.09 -11.83
CA ARG A 218 2.13 -23.44 -11.38
C ARG A 218 0.73 -23.33 -10.78
N GLU A 219 -0.09 -24.34 -11.03
CA GLU A 219 -1.40 -24.47 -10.39
C GLU A 219 -1.19 -24.62 -8.89
N VAL A 220 -1.83 -23.75 -8.12
CA VAL A 220 -1.99 -23.91 -6.68
C VAL A 220 -3.28 -24.67 -6.51
N THR A 221 -3.19 -25.94 -6.13
CA THR A 221 -4.34 -26.86 -6.11
C THR A 221 -5.17 -26.79 -4.83
N HIS A 222 -4.79 -25.97 -3.85
CA HIS A 222 -5.43 -25.96 -2.53
C HIS A 222 -5.82 -24.56 -2.11
N LEU A 223 -7.11 -24.40 -1.81
CA LEU A 223 -7.69 -23.22 -1.18
C LEU A 223 -7.08 -23.00 0.20
N ILE A 224 -6.66 -21.77 0.47
CA ILE A 224 -6.06 -21.32 1.72
C ILE A 224 -7.12 -20.54 2.48
N VAL A 225 -7.45 -20.97 3.69
CA VAL A 225 -8.40 -20.26 4.55
C VAL A 225 -7.63 -19.52 5.64
N LEU A 226 -7.83 -18.20 5.72
CA LEU A 226 -7.25 -17.34 6.77
C LEU A 226 -8.34 -16.91 7.75
N PRO A 227 -8.66 -17.74 8.77
CA PRO A 227 -9.88 -17.59 9.57
C PRO A 227 -9.90 -16.34 10.45
N ARG A 228 -8.73 -15.79 10.80
CA ARG A 228 -8.58 -14.62 11.67
C ARG A 228 -8.21 -13.34 10.92
N CYS A 229 -7.84 -13.45 9.65
CA CYS A 229 -7.40 -12.31 8.87
C CYS A 229 -8.60 -11.40 8.62
N HIS A 230 -8.43 -10.13 8.95
CA HIS A 230 -9.47 -9.12 8.79
C HIS A 230 -9.01 -7.91 7.97
N THR A 231 -7.70 -7.81 7.70
CA THR A 231 -7.08 -6.73 6.97
C THR A 231 -6.10 -7.27 5.92
N ILE A 232 -6.28 -6.85 4.67
CA ILE A 232 -5.32 -7.11 3.58
C ILE A 232 -4.95 -5.79 2.93
N HIS A 233 -3.65 -5.53 2.81
CA HIS A 233 -3.10 -4.45 2.02
C HIS A 233 -2.32 -5.05 0.86
N TYR A 234 -2.72 -4.73 -0.36
CA TYR A 234 -2.00 -5.09 -1.57
C TYR A 234 -1.54 -3.80 -2.24
N ARG A 235 -0.24 -3.57 -2.22
CA ARG A 235 0.42 -2.48 -2.92
C ARG A 235 1.15 -3.12 -4.09
N GLY A 236 0.70 -2.91 -5.32
CA GLY A 236 1.26 -3.59 -6.49
C GLY A 236 0.39 -3.35 -7.72
N LEU A 237 0.81 -3.90 -8.87
CA LEU A 237 -0.02 -3.86 -10.07
C LEU A 237 -1.27 -4.73 -9.86
N LEU A 238 -2.44 -4.28 -10.30
CA LEU A 238 -3.65 -5.11 -10.28
C LEU A 238 -3.58 -6.09 -11.46
N ASP A 239 -2.88 -7.20 -11.23
CA ASP A 239 -2.46 -8.14 -12.27
C ASP A 239 -2.82 -9.60 -11.93
N ALA A 240 -2.29 -10.53 -12.71
CA ALA A 240 -2.45 -11.97 -12.50
C ALA A 240 -1.96 -12.47 -11.12
N CYS A 241 -1.05 -11.77 -10.43
CA CYS A 241 -0.62 -12.13 -9.08
C CYS A 241 -1.75 -11.87 -8.08
N LEU A 242 -2.43 -10.73 -8.18
CA LEU A 242 -3.59 -10.42 -7.36
C LEU A 242 -4.76 -11.37 -7.66
N VAL A 243 -5.01 -11.67 -8.94
CA VAL A 243 -6.01 -12.68 -9.34
C VAL A 243 -5.75 -14.00 -8.61
N LYS A 244 -4.51 -14.50 -8.67
CA LYS A 244 -4.13 -15.74 -7.99
C LYS A 244 -4.30 -15.68 -6.48
N LEU A 245 -3.94 -14.56 -5.86
CA LEU A 245 -4.15 -14.37 -4.43
C LEU A 245 -5.63 -14.51 -4.08
N LEU A 246 -6.50 -13.79 -4.79
CA LEU A 246 -7.94 -13.77 -4.52
C LEU A 246 -8.63 -15.11 -4.86
N GLU A 247 -8.16 -15.84 -5.87
CA GLU A 247 -8.68 -17.17 -6.23
C GLU A 247 -8.28 -18.25 -5.21
N ASN A 248 -7.12 -18.12 -4.58
CA ASN A 248 -6.57 -19.16 -3.70
C ASN A 248 -6.72 -18.86 -2.22
N VAL A 249 -7.07 -17.63 -1.84
CA VAL A 249 -7.16 -17.21 -0.44
C VAL A 249 -8.58 -16.81 -0.09
N THR A 250 -9.18 -17.52 0.85
CA THR A 250 -10.47 -17.19 1.45
C THR A 250 -10.28 -16.54 2.81
N VAL A 251 -10.84 -15.36 2.98
CA VAL A 251 -10.72 -14.55 4.21
C VAL A 251 -12.12 -14.23 4.75
N PRO A 252 -12.73 -15.13 5.54
CA PRO A 252 -14.15 -15.02 5.93
C PRO A 252 -14.46 -13.83 6.86
N ARG A 253 -13.44 -13.24 7.49
CA ARG A 253 -13.57 -12.08 8.38
C ARG A 253 -13.02 -10.80 7.78
N LEU A 254 -12.81 -10.76 6.46
CA LEU A 254 -12.23 -9.61 5.78
C LEU A 254 -13.13 -8.38 5.97
N SER A 255 -12.60 -7.40 6.68
CA SER A 255 -13.31 -6.15 7.00
C SER A 255 -12.71 -4.94 6.28
N TYR A 256 -11.43 -5.08 5.89
CA TYR A 256 -10.69 -4.04 5.19
C TYR A 256 -9.76 -4.66 4.14
N LEU A 257 -9.99 -4.31 2.88
CA LEU A 257 -9.12 -4.66 1.75
C LEU A 257 -8.67 -3.38 1.06
N GLN A 258 -7.38 -3.07 1.13
CA GLN A 258 -6.79 -1.95 0.42
C GLN A 258 -5.99 -2.46 -0.78
N LEU A 259 -6.40 -2.08 -1.98
CA LEU A 259 -5.68 -2.27 -3.22
C LEU A 259 -5.08 -0.93 -3.65
N HIS A 260 -3.79 -0.87 -3.91
CA HIS A 260 -3.12 0.34 -4.35
C HIS A 260 -2.28 0.06 -5.60
N SER A 261 -2.59 0.77 -6.69
CA SER A 261 -1.92 0.66 -7.98
C SER A 261 -1.20 1.95 -8.35
N ASP A 262 0.07 1.85 -8.72
CA ASP A 262 0.83 2.95 -9.31
C ASP A 262 0.62 2.93 -10.84
N MET A 263 -0.08 3.92 -11.38
CA MET A 263 -0.41 3.97 -12.80
C MET A 263 0.80 4.36 -13.66
N ASP A 264 1.80 5.04 -13.11
CA ASP A 264 3.01 5.41 -13.85
C ASP A 264 3.86 4.18 -14.13
N ALA A 265 3.86 3.21 -13.20
CA ALA A 265 4.47 1.90 -13.40
C ALA A 265 3.82 1.12 -14.57
N LEU A 266 2.49 1.24 -14.76
CA LEU A 266 1.78 0.65 -15.89
C LEU A 266 2.11 1.35 -17.21
N ARG A 267 2.12 2.69 -17.22
CA ARG A 267 2.39 3.50 -18.43
C ARG A 267 3.79 3.29 -18.99
N ASN A 268 4.77 3.12 -18.09
CA ASN A 268 6.17 2.91 -18.45
C ASN A 268 6.53 1.44 -18.72
N GLY A 269 5.53 0.56 -18.93
CA GLY A 269 5.76 -0.84 -19.29
C GLY A 269 6.41 -1.68 -18.18
N GLY A 270 6.15 -1.38 -16.91
CA GLY A 270 6.51 -2.25 -15.79
C GLY A 270 8.02 -2.38 -15.54
N SER A 271 8.73 -1.26 -15.40
CA SER A 271 10.19 -1.26 -15.15
C SER A 271 10.61 -1.72 -13.74
N TYR A 272 9.69 -2.11 -12.85
CA TYR A 272 10.07 -2.66 -11.53
C TYR A 272 10.42 -4.16 -11.56
N GLY A 273 10.14 -4.87 -12.66
CA GLY A 273 10.52 -6.29 -12.84
C GLY A 273 10.98 -6.67 -14.25
N ALA A 274 10.58 -5.94 -15.29
CA ALA A 274 10.89 -6.28 -16.68
C ALA A 274 12.27 -5.78 -17.18
N ALA A 275 13.01 -5.00 -16.37
CA ALA A 275 14.32 -4.47 -16.75
C ALA A 275 15.41 -5.55 -16.90
N ILE A 276 15.11 -6.82 -16.64
CA ILE A 276 16.10 -7.91 -16.63
C ILE A 276 15.94 -8.88 -17.81
N GLU A 277 14.83 -8.87 -18.55
CA GLU A 277 14.62 -9.81 -19.67
C GLU A 277 14.66 -9.17 -21.07
N GLY A 278 14.96 -7.87 -21.20
CA GLY A 278 15.21 -7.24 -22.50
C GLY A 278 14.03 -7.28 -23.49
N HIS A 279 12.87 -7.75 -23.06
CA HIS A 279 11.63 -7.88 -23.83
C HIS A 279 10.52 -7.21 -23.03
N GLY A 280 10.59 -5.88 -22.93
CA GLY A 280 9.45 -5.11 -22.46
C GLY A 280 8.25 -5.41 -23.36
N PRO A 281 7.05 -5.71 -22.81
CA PRO A 281 5.87 -5.91 -23.63
C PRO A 281 5.65 -4.66 -24.47
N SER A 282 5.30 -4.85 -25.75
CA SER A 282 4.98 -3.74 -26.64
C SER A 282 3.90 -2.86 -26.00
N PRO A 283 4.06 -1.52 -26.01
CA PRO A 283 3.02 -0.62 -25.51
C PRO A 283 1.71 -0.89 -26.26
N GLY A 284 0.68 -1.33 -25.54
CA GLY A 284 -0.61 -1.75 -26.10
C GLY A 284 -1.10 -3.11 -25.57
N VAL A 285 -0.27 -4.16 -25.64
CA VAL A 285 -0.65 -5.52 -25.20
C VAL A 285 -0.81 -5.59 -23.67
N GLY A 286 -0.06 -4.76 -22.94
CA GLY A 286 -0.15 -4.66 -21.48
C GLY A 286 -1.48 -4.06 -20.98
N PHE A 287 -2.11 -3.17 -21.73
CA PHE A 287 -3.34 -2.49 -21.31
C PHE A 287 -4.56 -3.41 -21.42
N GLU A 288 -4.74 -4.11 -22.55
CA GLU A 288 -5.83 -5.08 -22.71
C GLU A 288 -5.72 -6.23 -21.71
N ALA A 289 -4.49 -6.72 -21.47
CA ALA A 289 -4.24 -7.73 -20.45
C ALA A 289 -4.62 -7.25 -19.05
N HIS A 290 -4.27 -6.00 -18.71
CA HIS A 290 -4.65 -5.37 -17.45
C HIS A 290 -6.17 -5.26 -17.30
N VAL A 291 -6.89 -4.70 -18.29
CA VAL A 291 -8.36 -4.59 -18.27
C VAL A 291 -9.05 -5.94 -18.10
N ARG A 292 -8.54 -6.99 -18.76
CA ARG A 292 -9.02 -8.36 -18.58
C ARG A 292 -8.81 -8.86 -17.15
N ASP A 293 -7.65 -8.61 -16.56
CA ASP A 293 -7.34 -9.02 -15.19
C ASP A 293 -8.19 -8.27 -14.17
N LEU A 294 -8.45 -6.97 -14.37
CA LEU A 294 -9.42 -6.20 -13.58
C LEU A 294 -10.82 -6.84 -13.58
N GLY A 295 -11.24 -7.42 -14.70
CA GLY A 295 -12.50 -8.16 -14.79
C GLY A 295 -12.55 -9.39 -13.91
N LYS A 296 -11.46 -10.17 -13.87
CA LYS A 296 -11.34 -11.34 -12.99
C LYS A 296 -11.27 -10.93 -11.53
N ILE A 297 -10.52 -9.87 -11.22
CA ILE A 297 -10.43 -9.31 -9.87
C ILE A 297 -11.82 -8.86 -9.41
N SER A 298 -12.58 -8.16 -10.25
CA SER A 298 -13.94 -7.68 -9.95
C SER A 298 -14.86 -8.78 -9.44
N SER A 299 -14.87 -9.96 -10.08
CA SER A 299 -15.69 -11.08 -9.61
C SER A 299 -15.28 -11.57 -8.22
N SER A 300 -13.99 -11.62 -7.92
CA SER A 300 -13.50 -12.05 -6.60
C SER A 300 -13.70 -10.98 -5.53
N LEU A 301 -13.68 -9.69 -5.89
CA LEU A 301 -13.98 -8.60 -4.97
C LEU A 301 -15.48 -8.54 -4.64
N GLN A 302 -16.35 -8.86 -5.61
CA GLN A 302 -17.78 -8.89 -5.38
C GLN A 302 -18.20 -9.95 -4.34
N THR A 303 -17.50 -11.08 -4.25
CA THR A 303 -17.80 -12.12 -3.24
C THR A 303 -17.42 -11.70 -1.81
N ILE A 304 -16.52 -10.71 -1.68
CA ILE A 304 -16.10 -10.16 -0.39
C ILE A 304 -17.13 -9.14 0.12
N ALA A 305 -17.76 -8.37 -0.78
CA ALA A 305 -18.74 -7.36 -0.42
C ALA A 305 -20.16 -7.93 -0.36
N SER A 306 -20.86 -7.67 0.75
CA SER A 306 -22.26 -8.02 0.92
C SER A 306 -23.16 -7.01 0.18
N ALA A 307 -24.29 -7.48 -0.37
CA ALA A 307 -25.32 -6.61 -0.96
C ALA A 307 -26.36 -6.19 0.10
N PRO A 308 -26.90 -4.95 0.06
CA PRO A 308 -26.55 -3.82 -0.81
C PRO A 308 -25.33 -3.02 -0.31
N ALA A 309 -24.54 -2.48 -1.24
CA ALA A 309 -23.31 -1.73 -0.93
C ALA A 309 -23.33 -0.26 -1.42
N HIS A 310 -22.52 0.57 -0.77
CA HIS A 310 -22.26 1.97 -1.11
C HIS A 310 -20.91 2.11 -1.80
N LEU A 311 -20.87 2.70 -2.99
CA LEU A 311 -19.65 3.04 -3.72
C LEU A 311 -19.37 4.54 -3.59
N SER A 312 -18.22 4.89 -3.03
CA SER A 312 -17.67 6.25 -3.01
C SER A 312 -16.51 6.36 -3.98
N ILE A 313 -16.55 7.35 -4.87
CA ILE A 313 -15.51 7.66 -5.85
C ILE A 313 -14.96 9.04 -5.52
N THR A 314 -13.69 9.11 -5.12
CA THR A 314 -13.04 10.36 -4.70
C THR A 314 -11.79 10.65 -5.52
N CYS A 315 -11.67 11.87 -6.04
CA CYS A 315 -10.41 12.46 -6.53
C CYS A 315 -9.78 13.26 -5.39
N LYS A 316 -8.52 12.95 -5.03
CA LYS A 316 -7.70 13.70 -4.08
C LYS A 316 -6.42 14.15 -4.76
N ARG A 317 -6.01 15.38 -4.50
CA ARG A 317 -4.70 15.90 -4.92
C ARG A 317 -3.98 16.42 -3.69
N ASP A 318 -2.96 15.67 -3.26
CA ASP A 318 -2.13 16.02 -2.11
C ASP A 318 -0.89 16.80 -2.58
N SER A 319 -0.73 18.02 -2.07
CA SER A 319 0.49 18.83 -2.21
C SER A 319 1.47 18.45 -1.09
N PRO A 320 2.80 18.33 -1.34
CA PRO A 320 3.59 19.02 -2.39
C PRO A 320 4.06 18.17 -3.57
N ALA A 321 3.64 16.90 -3.73
CA ALA A 321 4.32 15.97 -4.64
C ALA A 321 3.66 15.77 -6.02
N SER A 322 2.83 16.70 -6.50
CA SER A 322 2.27 16.70 -7.88
C SER A 322 1.64 15.36 -8.29
N PHE A 323 1.02 14.64 -7.35
CA PHE A 323 0.32 13.39 -7.64
C PHE A 323 -1.19 13.58 -7.49
N THR A 324 -1.92 12.91 -8.38
CA THR A 324 -3.37 12.80 -8.32
C THR A 324 -3.71 11.38 -7.87
N GLU A 325 -4.45 11.25 -6.78
CA GLU A 325 -4.96 9.98 -6.25
C GLU A 325 -6.45 9.85 -6.56
N PHE A 326 -6.81 8.72 -7.16
CA PHE A 326 -8.19 8.31 -7.36
C PHE A 326 -8.50 7.13 -6.47
N GLN A 327 -9.61 7.21 -5.74
CA GLN A 327 -10.03 6.19 -4.79
C GLN A 327 -11.47 5.76 -5.08
N PHE A 328 -11.68 4.45 -5.21
CA PHE A 328 -12.96 3.76 -5.30
C PHE A 328 -13.13 2.95 -4.01
N ALA A 329 -14.01 3.39 -3.13
CA ALA A 329 -14.27 2.73 -1.85
C ALA A 329 -15.67 2.10 -1.85
N VAL A 330 -15.76 0.81 -1.59
CA VAL A 330 -17.03 0.10 -1.43
C VAL A 330 -17.22 -0.29 0.03
N GLN A 331 -18.30 0.21 0.62
CA GLN A 331 -18.68 -0.09 2.00
C GLN A 331 -20.05 -0.77 2.03
N ASP A 332 -20.12 -1.94 2.64
CA ASP A 332 -21.37 -2.66 2.91
C ASP A 332 -21.80 -2.52 4.38
N ALA A 333 -22.93 -3.14 4.74
CA ALA A 333 -23.43 -3.10 6.10
C ALA A 333 -22.46 -3.75 7.12
N PHE A 334 -21.72 -4.78 6.72
CA PHE A 334 -20.78 -5.49 7.56
C PHE A 334 -19.56 -4.62 7.90
N ALA A 335 -18.91 -4.04 6.90
CA ALA A 335 -17.79 -3.12 7.08
C ALA A 335 -18.20 -1.89 7.89
N LYS A 336 -19.39 -1.35 7.63
CA LYS A 336 -19.95 -0.23 8.38
C LYS A 336 -20.18 -0.58 9.86
N ALA A 337 -20.74 -1.76 10.14
CA ALA A 337 -20.96 -2.24 11.51
C ALA A 337 -19.64 -2.40 12.30
N GLN A 338 -18.54 -2.69 11.59
CA GLN A 338 -17.20 -2.79 12.19
C GLN A 338 -16.43 -1.45 12.22
N ALA A 339 -17.04 -0.34 11.79
CA ALA A 339 -16.38 0.95 11.63
C ALA A 339 -15.11 0.86 10.75
N LYS A 340 -15.13 0.00 9.72
CA LYS A 340 -14.03 -0.18 8.77
C LYS A 340 -14.37 0.44 7.40
N PRO A 341 -13.36 0.85 6.62
CA PRO A 341 -13.57 1.40 5.28
C PRO A 341 -14.17 0.42 4.27
N GLY A 342 -14.10 -0.89 4.51
CA GLY A 342 -14.53 -1.92 3.56
C GLY A 342 -13.47 -2.18 2.48
N LEU A 343 -13.90 -2.28 1.22
CA LEU A 343 -12.99 -2.39 0.09
C LEU A 343 -12.55 -0.99 -0.35
N CYS A 344 -11.26 -0.79 -0.56
CA CYS A 344 -10.69 0.45 -1.05
C CYS A 344 -9.70 0.18 -2.16
N VAL A 345 -10.00 0.63 -3.38
CA VAL A 345 -9.06 0.65 -4.50
C VAL A 345 -8.55 2.07 -4.67
N SER A 346 -7.24 2.25 -4.65
CA SER A 346 -6.57 3.53 -4.86
C SER A 346 -5.62 3.42 -6.05
N ALA A 347 -5.52 4.48 -6.84
CA ALA A 347 -4.64 4.60 -7.97
C ALA A 347 -3.99 5.97 -7.99
N THR A 348 -2.66 6.02 -8.15
CA THR A 348 -1.90 7.28 -8.19
C THR A 348 -1.18 7.46 -9.52
N THR A 349 -1.07 8.71 -9.96
CA THR A 349 -0.22 9.12 -11.10
C THR A 349 0.48 10.43 -10.77
N VAL A 350 1.70 10.61 -11.25
CA VAL A 350 2.45 11.86 -11.22
C VAL A 350 2.11 12.68 -12.45
N GLU A 351 1.62 13.90 -12.25
CA GLU A 351 1.35 14.82 -13.36
C GLU A 351 2.65 15.42 -13.90
N GLY A 352 3.03 15.04 -15.12
CA GLY A 352 4.08 15.69 -15.89
C GLY A 352 3.55 16.93 -16.60
N ALA A 353 4.30 18.04 -16.58
CA ALA A 353 3.86 19.39 -16.92
C ALA A 353 3.32 19.66 -18.35
N HIS A 354 3.20 18.69 -19.27
CA HIS A 354 2.80 18.97 -20.66
C HIS A 354 1.89 17.96 -21.36
N ASP A 355 1.45 16.89 -20.70
CA ASP A 355 0.38 16.03 -21.23
C ASP A 355 -0.75 16.02 -20.21
N GLN A 356 -1.90 16.55 -20.59
CA GLN A 356 -3.14 16.40 -19.81
C GLN A 356 -3.28 14.93 -19.41
N PRO A 357 -3.68 14.60 -18.17
CA PRO A 357 -3.88 13.23 -17.77
C PRO A 357 -5.03 12.64 -18.60
N ARG A 358 -4.68 12.03 -19.75
CA ARG A 358 -5.57 11.18 -20.55
C ARG A 358 -6.16 10.21 -19.55
N SER A 359 -7.47 10.24 -19.32
CA SER A 359 -8.06 9.56 -18.18
C SER A 359 -7.76 8.06 -18.15
N VAL A 360 -6.76 7.70 -17.34
CA VAL A 360 -6.28 6.33 -17.13
C VAL A 360 -7.10 5.63 -16.03
N PHE A 361 -8.21 6.22 -15.57
CA PHE A 361 -8.87 5.76 -14.32
C PHE A 361 -10.28 5.24 -14.53
N SER A 362 -10.91 5.53 -15.67
CA SER A 362 -12.29 5.09 -15.97
C SER A 362 -12.45 3.57 -15.95
N HIS A 363 -11.43 2.81 -16.38
CA HIS A 363 -11.44 1.34 -16.34
C HIS A 363 -11.39 0.77 -14.92
N MET A 364 -10.89 1.52 -13.93
CA MET A 364 -10.84 1.06 -12.53
C MET A 364 -12.23 0.89 -11.93
N LEU A 365 -13.25 1.59 -12.47
CA LEU A 365 -14.65 1.38 -12.10
C LEU A 365 -15.08 -0.08 -12.27
N GLN A 366 -14.50 -0.81 -13.24
CA GLN A 366 -14.79 -2.23 -13.49
C GLN A 366 -14.62 -3.11 -12.25
N LEU A 367 -13.68 -2.76 -11.35
CA LEU A 367 -13.43 -3.49 -10.11
C LEU A 367 -14.61 -3.46 -9.15
N CYS A 368 -15.44 -2.42 -9.22
CA CYS A 368 -16.54 -2.17 -8.29
C CYS A 368 -17.92 -2.04 -8.98
N ALA A 369 -17.97 -2.24 -10.31
CA ALA A 369 -19.17 -2.08 -11.13
C ALA A 369 -20.12 -3.30 -11.02
N TRP A 370 -20.70 -3.49 -9.84
CA TRP A 370 -21.55 -4.65 -9.52
C TRP A 370 -23.02 -4.30 -9.46
N GLY A 371 -23.88 -5.29 -9.72
CA GLY A 371 -25.33 -5.16 -9.55
C GLY A 371 -25.77 -4.96 -8.09
N SER A 372 -24.91 -5.27 -7.12
CA SER A 372 -25.16 -5.10 -5.67
C SER A 372 -24.93 -3.67 -5.17
N ILE A 373 -24.36 -2.78 -5.98
CA ILE A 373 -24.19 -1.37 -5.60
C ILE A 373 -25.56 -0.69 -5.62
N ALA A 374 -25.98 -0.17 -4.47
CA ALA A 374 -27.25 0.53 -4.31
C ALA A 374 -27.10 2.05 -4.29
N THR A 375 -25.94 2.55 -3.86
CA THR A 375 -25.70 3.99 -3.76
C THR A 375 -24.32 4.32 -4.31
N VAL A 376 -24.24 5.41 -5.08
CA VAL A 376 -23.01 5.93 -5.66
C VAL A 376 -22.81 7.37 -5.19
N GLU A 377 -21.66 7.67 -4.61
CA GLU A 377 -21.24 9.02 -4.26
C GLU A 377 -19.98 9.40 -5.04
N LEU A 378 -20.06 10.44 -5.85
CA LEU A 378 -18.92 11.01 -6.56
C LEU A 378 -18.49 12.30 -5.85
N SER A 379 -17.24 12.34 -5.40
CA SER A 379 -16.65 13.50 -4.74
C SER A 379 -15.40 13.98 -5.45
N LEU A 380 -15.46 15.19 -5.97
CA LEU A 380 -14.31 15.87 -6.55
C LEU A 380 -13.84 16.90 -5.53
N LEU A 381 -12.83 16.55 -4.74
CA LEU A 381 -12.37 17.45 -3.68
C LEU A 381 -11.63 18.63 -4.31
N PRO A 382 -11.84 19.87 -3.83
CA PRO A 382 -11.07 21.01 -4.30
C PRO A 382 -9.58 20.78 -4.01
N PRO A 383 -8.67 21.28 -4.88
CA PRO A 383 -7.24 21.20 -4.61
C PRO A 383 -6.93 21.86 -3.26
N THR A 384 -5.95 21.32 -2.53
CA THR A 384 -5.42 22.00 -1.34
C THR A 384 -4.90 23.40 -1.72
N PRO A 385 -4.86 24.38 -0.80
CA PRO A 385 -4.39 25.74 -1.10
C PRO A 385 -3.00 25.80 -1.76
N ALA A 386 -2.16 24.80 -1.47
CA ALA A 386 -0.83 24.64 -2.04
C ALA A 386 -0.82 23.99 -3.45
N ALA A 387 -1.99 23.71 -4.04
CA ALA A 387 -2.21 23.16 -5.38
C ALA A 387 -3.14 24.06 -6.22
N GLU A 388 -3.33 25.32 -5.83
CA GLU A 388 -4.08 26.33 -6.59
C GLU A 388 -3.48 26.50 -8.00
N GLY A 389 -4.33 26.33 -9.03
CA GLY A 389 -3.94 26.45 -10.44
C GLY A 389 -4.08 25.16 -11.27
N TYR A 390 -4.22 24.00 -10.63
CA TYR A 390 -4.42 22.73 -11.31
C TYR A 390 -5.87 22.24 -11.18
N LEU A 391 -6.53 21.92 -12.30
CA LEU A 391 -7.89 21.37 -12.32
C LEU A 391 -7.85 19.89 -11.87
N CYS A 392 -8.67 19.45 -10.90
CA CYS A 392 -8.89 18.00 -10.67
C CYS A 392 -9.70 17.49 -11.86
N THR A 393 -9.18 16.49 -12.56
CA THR A 393 -9.86 15.85 -13.67
C THR A 393 -10.93 14.89 -13.16
N ASP A 394 -12.03 14.79 -13.89
CA ASP A 394 -13.08 13.81 -13.60
C ASP A 394 -12.50 12.38 -13.76
N PRO A 395 -12.54 11.53 -12.70
CA PRO A 395 -12.02 10.15 -12.75
C PRO A 395 -12.66 9.29 -13.84
N LEU A 396 -13.87 9.64 -14.24
CA LEU A 396 -14.67 8.88 -15.19
C LEU A 396 -14.67 9.51 -16.58
N HIS A 397 -13.84 10.53 -16.81
CA HIS A 397 -13.61 11.04 -18.16
C HIS A 397 -13.09 9.90 -19.05
N ALA A 398 -13.53 9.81 -20.30
CA ALA A 398 -13.11 8.78 -21.24
C ALA A 398 -12.97 9.38 -22.64
N GLU A 399 -11.73 9.54 -23.10
CA GLU A 399 -11.43 10.21 -24.37
C GLU A 399 -11.59 9.27 -25.57
N ASP A 400 -11.07 8.05 -25.49
CA ASP A 400 -11.13 7.07 -26.57
C ASP A 400 -12.42 6.23 -26.54
N GLU A 401 -12.77 5.70 -27.72
CA GLU A 401 -14.00 4.92 -27.92
C GLU A 401 -14.01 3.62 -27.09
N GLY A 402 -12.86 2.98 -26.89
CA GLY A 402 -12.73 1.75 -26.11
C GLY A 402 -13.06 1.97 -24.63
N ASN A 403 -12.47 2.98 -24.00
CA ASN A 403 -12.75 3.35 -22.61
C ASN A 403 -14.19 3.86 -22.43
N ARG A 404 -14.76 4.57 -23.41
CA ARG A 404 -16.19 4.95 -23.37
C ARG A 404 -17.11 3.73 -23.41
N ALA A 405 -16.82 2.76 -24.27
CA ALA A 405 -17.58 1.51 -24.33
C ALA A 405 -17.46 0.70 -23.03
N LEU A 406 -16.27 0.66 -22.45
CA LEU A 406 -16.03 -0.01 -21.16
C LEU A 406 -16.76 0.68 -20.00
N LEU A 407 -16.69 2.01 -19.92
CA LEU A 407 -17.45 2.81 -18.95
C LEU A 407 -18.95 2.55 -19.10
N ALA A 408 -19.47 2.58 -20.32
CA ALA A 408 -20.87 2.27 -20.59
C ALA A 408 -21.25 0.87 -20.11
N GLN A 409 -20.42 -0.14 -20.42
CA GLN A 409 -20.65 -1.51 -19.96
C GLN A 409 -20.67 -1.61 -18.43
N ASN A 410 -19.75 -0.95 -17.74
CA ASN A 410 -19.67 -0.92 -16.28
C ASN A 410 -20.92 -0.26 -15.66
N LEU A 411 -21.35 0.88 -16.20
CA LEU A 411 -22.57 1.55 -15.73
C LEU A 411 -23.83 0.68 -15.94
N MET A 412 -23.92 -0.03 -17.07
CA MET A 412 -25.03 -0.96 -17.33
C MET A 412 -25.06 -2.16 -16.38
N ARG A 413 -23.92 -2.60 -15.84
CA ARG A 413 -23.86 -3.71 -14.86
C ARG A 413 -24.36 -3.32 -13.48
N MET A 414 -24.32 -2.04 -13.12
CA MET A 414 -24.72 -1.52 -11.82
C MET A 414 -26.24 -1.34 -11.73
N THR A 415 -27.00 -2.41 -11.97
CA THR A 415 -28.46 -2.36 -12.10
C THR A 415 -29.19 -2.08 -10.78
N GLY A 416 -28.52 -2.28 -9.64
CA GLY A 416 -29.06 -2.05 -8.30
C GLY A 416 -29.04 -0.60 -7.81
N VAL A 417 -28.44 0.34 -8.57
CA VAL A 417 -28.25 1.72 -8.10
C VAL A 417 -29.59 2.43 -7.95
N GLN A 418 -29.87 2.90 -6.73
CA GLN A 418 -31.06 3.63 -6.32
C GLN A 418 -30.78 5.11 -6.02
N SER A 419 -29.58 5.43 -5.54
CA SER A 419 -29.21 6.81 -5.21
C SER A 419 -27.87 7.20 -5.81
N LEU A 420 -27.84 8.36 -6.45
CA LEU A 420 -26.63 9.05 -6.89
C LEU A 420 -26.45 10.33 -6.07
N THR A 421 -25.28 10.51 -5.46
CA THR A 421 -24.85 11.77 -4.87
C THR A 421 -23.63 12.29 -5.61
N VAL A 422 -23.62 13.57 -5.95
CA VAL A 422 -22.50 14.21 -6.63
C VAL A 422 -22.11 15.47 -5.87
N ASN A 423 -20.88 15.49 -5.33
CA ASN A 423 -20.27 16.66 -4.73
C ASN A 423 -19.44 17.38 -5.80
N LEU A 424 -20.00 18.46 -6.34
CA LEU A 424 -19.39 19.26 -7.42
C LEU A 424 -18.26 20.13 -6.89
N ALA A 425 -17.18 20.21 -7.67
CA ALA A 425 -16.16 21.23 -7.54
C ALA A 425 -16.35 22.31 -8.62
N LYS A 426 -15.81 23.50 -8.40
CA LYS A 426 -15.88 24.64 -9.34
C LYS A 426 -15.42 24.30 -10.76
N ALA A 427 -14.35 23.52 -10.91
CA ALA A 427 -13.83 23.15 -12.22
C ALA A 427 -14.81 22.28 -13.05
N THR A 428 -15.62 21.46 -12.38
CA THR A 428 -16.53 20.51 -13.03
C THR A 428 -17.94 21.05 -13.23
N SER A 429 -18.29 22.19 -12.64
CA SER A 429 -19.52 22.91 -13.01
C SER A 429 -19.49 23.38 -14.47
N ASP A 430 -18.32 23.68 -15.01
CA ASP A 430 -18.19 24.33 -16.31
C ASP A 430 -18.01 23.30 -17.44
N GLN A 431 -17.28 22.21 -17.18
CA GLN A 431 -16.92 21.19 -18.19
C GLN A 431 -17.92 20.02 -18.32
N GLY A 432 -18.94 19.99 -17.45
CA GLY A 432 -19.84 18.85 -17.31
C GLY A 432 -19.22 17.68 -16.54
N LEU A 433 -20.01 16.63 -16.32
CA LEU A 433 -19.58 15.44 -15.60
C LEU A 433 -19.64 14.23 -16.53
N ALA A 434 -18.51 13.53 -16.67
CA ALA A 434 -18.42 12.36 -17.54
C ALA A 434 -19.39 11.25 -17.10
N LEU A 435 -19.64 11.11 -15.80
CA LEU A 435 -20.66 10.19 -15.28
C LEU A 435 -22.07 10.54 -15.78
N LEU A 436 -22.50 11.80 -15.61
CA LEU A 436 -23.83 12.25 -16.04
C LEU A 436 -23.97 12.19 -17.55
N ARG A 437 -22.95 12.62 -18.29
CA ARG A 437 -22.90 12.52 -19.75
C ARG A 437 -23.08 11.09 -20.22
N SER A 438 -22.31 10.16 -19.66
CA SER A 438 -22.40 8.73 -19.99
C SER A 438 -23.79 8.16 -19.69
N LEU A 439 -24.33 8.41 -18.48
CA LEU A 439 -25.67 7.95 -18.11
C LEU A 439 -26.77 8.56 -18.97
N SER A 440 -26.63 9.84 -19.34
CA SER A 440 -27.60 10.52 -20.21
C SER A 440 -27.65 9.89 -21.61
N GLY A 441 -26.53 9.33 -22.09
CA GLY A 441 -26.42 8.65 -23.38
C GLY A 441 -26.91 7.20 -23.40
N LEU A 442 -26.96 6.52 -22.24
CA LEU A 442 -27.22 5.08 -22.15
C LEU A 442 -28.67 4.77 -21.79
N GLN A 443 -29.39 4.11 -22.69
CA GLN A 443 -30.73 3.59 -22.38
C GLN A 443 -30.62 2.35 -21.49
N GLY A 444 -31.30 2.36 -20.33
CA GLY A 444 -31.33 1.21 -19.42
C GLY A 444 -30.31 1.22 -18.27
N ALA A 445 -29.32 2.12 -18.26
CA ALA A 445 -28.31 2.19 -17.19
C ALA A 445 -28.87 2.69 -15.85
N TRP A 446 -28.83 1.86 -14.81
CA TRP A 446 -29.42 2.14 -13.47
C TRP A 446 -30.95 2.23 -13.50
N PRO A 447 -31.64 1.11 -13.78
CA PRO A 447 -33.10 1.05 -13.87
C PRO A 447 -33.82 1.47 -12.59
N ARG A 448 -33.18 1.29 -11.43
CA ARG A 448 -33.75 1.55 -10.10
C ARG A 448 -33.41 2.94 -9.55
N LEU A 449 -32.83 3.84 -10.34
CA LEU A 449 -32.40 5.14 -9.84
C LEU A 449 -33.63 5.98 -9.44
N GLU A 450 -33.77 6.20 -8.14
CA GLU A 450 -34.89 6.94 -7.53
C GLU A 450 -34.47 8.34 -7.07
N ARG A 451 -33.21 8.52 -6.64
CA ARG A 451 -32.75 9.78 -6.05
C ARG A 451 -31.45 10.27 -6.65
N VAL A 452 -31.41 11.54 -7.04
CA VAL A 452 -30.20 12.26 -7.45
C VAL A 452 -30.00 13.48 -6.57
N CYS A 453 -28.93 13.49 -5.79
CA CYS A 453 -28.53 14.61 -4.95
C CYS A 453 -27.29 15.29 -5.53
N ILE A 454 -27.39 16.57 -5.87
CA ILE A 454 -26.24 17.37 -6.30
C ILE A 454 -25.90 18.36 -5.20
N ARG A 455 -24.67 18.28 -4.69
CA ARG A 455 -24.11 19.15 -3.65
C ARG A 455 -23.08 20.09 -4.26
N ARG A 456 -23.19 21.40 -3.96
CA ARG A 456 -22.30 22.44 -4.51
C ARG A 456 -21.66 23.28 -3.41
N PRO A 457 -20.48 23.88 -3.64
CA PRO A 457 -19.90 24.84 -2.71
C PRO A 457 -20.81 26.06 -2.54
N HIS A 458 -21.00 26.52 -1.30
CA HIS A 458 -21.88 27.66 -0.98
C HIS A 458 -21.54 28.94 -1.75
N GLU A 459 -20.26 29.19 -2.07
CA GLU A 459 -19.80 30.38 -2.80
C GLU A 459 -20.37 30.48 -4.23
N GLU A 460 -20.79 29.35 -4.82
CA GLU A 460 -21.41 29.28 -6.16
C GLU A 460 -22.94 29.30 -6.12
N CYS A 461 -23.56 29.00 -4.98
CA CYS A 461 -25.01 29.10 -4.85
C CYS A 461 -25.50 30.54 -4.97
N THR A 462 -24.64 31.53 -4.69
CA THR A 462 -24.93 32.97 -4.80
C THR A 462 -24.69 33.55 -6.19
N SER A 463 -23.87 32.94 -7.06
CA SER A 463 -23.53 33.51 -8.38
C SER A 463 -24.61 33.24 -9.45
N LEU A 464 -25.38 32.15 -9.32
CA LEU A 464 -26.45 31.78 -10.26
C LEU A 464 -27.67 32.70 -10.23
N VAL A 465 -27.80 33.55 -9.22
CA VAL A 465 -28.88 34.56 -9.17
C VAL A 465 -28.59 35.73 -10.14
N HIS A 466 -27.35 35.88 -10.62
CA HIS A 466 -26.96 37.04 -11.44
C HIS A 466 -26.55 36.73 -12.88
N ASP A 467 -26.42 35.47 -13.30
CA ASP A 467 -26.00 35.12 -14.66
C ASP A 467 -26.97 34.13 -15.33
N SER A 468 -28.06 34.67 -15.90
CA SER A 468 -29.11 33.89 -16.56
C SER A 468 -28.70 33.29 -17.91
N ASN A 469 -27.47 33.55 -18.39
CA ASN A 469 -27.00 33.13 -19.71
C ASN A 469 -25.99 31.96 -19.69
N SER A 470 -25.43 31.57 -18.55
CA SER A 470 -24.51 30.43 -18.44
C SER A 470 -25.23 29.19 -17.89
N ARG A 471 -26.04 28.53 -18.72
CA ARG A 471 -26.63 27.24 -18.36
C ARG A 471 -25.51 26.20 -18.25
N SER A 472 -25.17 25.79 -17.02
CA SER A 472 -24.06 24.86 -16.77
C SER A 472 -24.29 23.52 -17.48
N GLN A 473 -23.30 23.02 -18.23
CA GLN A 473 -23.42 21.84 -19.09
C GLN A 473 -23.94 20.59 -18.36
N TRP A 474 -23.55 20.39 -17.09
CA TRP A 474 -24.01 19.25 -16.29
C TRP A 474 -25.51 19.31 -15.93
N LEU A 475 -26.13 20.51 -15.87
CA LEU A 475 -27.57 20.64 -15.64
C LEU A 475 -28.36 20.08 -16.82
N ASP A 476 -27.87 20.28 -18.04
CA ASP A 476 -28.47 19.70 -19.25
C ASP A 476 -28.31 18.19 -19.28
N GLU A 477 -27.12 17.69 -18.95
CA GLU A 477 -26.84 16.25 -18.80
C GLU A 477 -27.78 15.62 -17.74
N LEU A 478 -28.00 16.30 -16.60
CA LEU A 478 -28.93 15.88 -15.55
C LEU A 478 -30.39 15.90 -16.03
N HIS A 479 -30.84 16.95 -16.71
CA HIS A 479 -32.20 17.03 -17.23
C HIS A 479 -32.48 15.93 -18.25
N ILE A 480 -31.52 15.60 -19.12
CA ILE A 480 -31.65 14.49 -20.08
C ILE A 480 -31.76 13.17 -19.33
N LEU A 481 -30.91 12.93 -18.33
CA LEU A 481 -30.95 11.73 -17.49
C LEU A 481 -32.32 11.56 -16.82
N VAL A 482 -32.80 12.59 -16.13
CA VAL A 482 -34.09 12.57 -15.42
C VAL A 482 -35.26 12.36 -16.38
N ARG A 483 -35.29 13.08 -17.51
CA ARG A 483 -36.36 12.92 -18.50
C ARG A 483 -36.41 11.51 -19.07
N ARG A 484 -35.26 10.93 -19.43
CA ARG A 484 -35.18 9.56 -19.94
C ARG A 484 -35.60 8.54 -18.88
N ARG A 485 -35.25 8.77 -17.62
CA ARG A 485 -35.67 7.93 -16.48
C ARG A 485 -37.17 7.99 -16.24
N GLN A 486 -37.75 9.19 -16.24
CA GLN A 486 -39.20 9.36 -16.11
C GLN A 486 -39.95 8.56 -17.18
N VAL A 487 -39.53 8.62 -18.45
CA VAL A 487 -40.16 7.83 -19.53
C VAL A 487 -40.15 6.31 -19.25
N VAL A 488 -39.10 5.79 -18.60
CA VAL A 488 -38.99 4.37 -18.24
C VAL A 488 -39.80 4.04 -16.98
N CYS A 489 -39.70 4.84 -15.92
CA CYS A 489 -40.41 4.60 -14.65
C CYS A 489 -41.94 4.78 -14.77
N PHE A 490 -42.42 5.68 -15.64
CA PHE A 490 -43.85 5.81 -15.96
C PHE A 490 -44.42 4.57 -16.67
N ALA A 491 -43.59 3.77 -17.35
CA ALA A 491 -44.03 2.53 -17.98
C ALA A 491 -44.15 1.37 -16.98
N ASP A 492 -43.35 1.37 -15.92
CA ASP A 492 -43.23 0.21 -15.01
C ASP A 492 -43.98 0.35 -13.67
N ASN A 493 -44.12 1.54 -13.06
CA ASN A 493 -44.85 1.70 -11.77
C ASN A 493 -45.28 3.13 -11.38
N GLY A 494 -45.05 4.17 -12.22
CA GLY A 494 -45.48 5.54 -11.91
C GLY A 494 -44.61 6.28 -10.87
N GLU A 495 -43.44 5.74 -10.53
CA GLU A 495 -42.49 6.38 -9.62
C GLU A 495 -41.70 7.49 -10.34
N THR A 496 -41.49 8.62 -9.66
CA THR A 496 -40.74 9.77 -10.19
C THR A 496 -39.35 9.85 -9.56
N VAL A 497 -38.32 10.15 -10.35
CA VAL A 497 -36.96 10.39 -9.84
C VAL A 497 -36.93 11.72 -9.07
N GLU A 498 -36.56 11.66 -7.79
CA GLU A 498 -36.37 12.81 -6.91
C GLU A 498 -35.00 13.45 -7.18
N VAL A 499 -35.00 14.75 -7.46
CA VAL A 499 -33.76 15.54 -7.66
C VAL A 499 -33.66 16.57 -6.55
N THR A 500 -32.63 16.46 -5.71
CA THR A 500 -32.33 17.43 -4.65
C THR A 500 -31.06 18.22 -4.99
N LEU A 501 -31.14 19.55 -4.89
CA LEU A 501 -29.99 20.45 -4.98
C LEU A 501 -29.65 20.97 -3.58
N GLN A 502 -28.44 20.72 -3.10
CA GLN A 502 -27.97 21.13 -1.77
C GLN A 502 -26.75 22.06 -1.89
N CYS A 503 -26.75 23.16 -1.11
CA CYS A 503 -25.57 24.00 -0.94
C CYS A 503 -24.78 23.51 0.28
N GLN A 504 -23.52 23.12 0.08
CA GLN A 504 -22.61 22.72 1.14
C GLN A 504 -21.72 23.89 1.55
N LEU A 505 -21.75 24.20 2.85
CA LEU A 505 -20.71 24.99 3.49
C LEU A 505 -19.48 24.10 3.65
N PHE A 506 -18.46 24.26 2.81
CA PHE A 506 -17.15 23.71 3.12
C PHE A 506 -16.61 24.47 4.33
N GLY A 507 -16.66 23.83 5.49
CA GLY A 507 -16.23 24.42 6.74
C GLY A 507 -14.77 24.87 6.65
N LYS A 508 -14.54 26.17 6.80
CA LYS A 508 -13.28 26.67 7.34
C LYS A 508 -13.03 25.93 8.64
N GLY A 509 -11.86 25.31 8.76
CA GLY A 509 -11.50 24.52 9.94
C GLY A 509 -11.87 25.24 11.24
N ILE A 510 -12.75 24.61 12.01
CA ILE A 510 -12.86 24.94 13.43
C ILE A 510 -11.58 24.40 14.04
N LYS A 511 -10.61 25.30 14.22
CA LYS A 511 -9.58 25.11 15.24
C LYS A 511 -10.27 25.17 16.59
N SER A 512 -10.29 24.04 17.28
CA SER A 512 -10.20 23.96 18.74
C SER A 512 -9.81 22.55 19.12
#